data_AF-A0A6C0IND2-F1
#
_entry.id   AF-A0A6C0IND2-F1
#
_cell.length_a   1.000
_cell.length_b   1.000
_cell.length_c   1.000
_cell.angle_alpha   90.00
_cell.angle_beta   90.00
_cell.angle_gamma   90.00
#
_symmetry.space_group_name_H-M   'P 1'
#
loop_
_entity.id
_entity.type
_entity.pdbx_description
1 polymer ?
#
loop_
_entity_poly.entity_id
_entity_poly.type
_entity_poly.pdbx_seq_one_letter_code
_entity_poly.pdbx_strand_id
1 'polypeptide(L)'
;MSSNKNMYDFTRTGGKPCNECELNVVKSSQKLKSAVVRWKSTNKGGVIRINVIGNTENKDINIGFSNIDFTMIDQTRLYFYKAIDAVIDSKTPSCMAVIKFQTKDRNISLKCYIPFITGEKITPGTDLLHKIFEEIIQYQPNENDEPSEIKDVNVLNLFPEGGTYYFGAKSYSNGKHDVSIVFNTFQAILSKDMENLGTLFGVPEDEFRSVSRLPGRKINISDYYIASKPLIESFTSMGSKSTGNNEIYIDCHPVGVDDEDEQVTVKYDEGNASRRQTQLLFILLMLLFVIFVMIILYGTNYVIQKYMT
;
A
#
# COMPACT_ATOMS: atom_id res chain seq x y z
N MET A 1 22.36 -21.41 22.73
CA MET A 1 21.77 -22.26 21.68
C MET A 1 20.45 -21.64 21.27
N SER A 2 20.43 -20.91 20.15
CA SER A 2 19.22 -20.30 19.61
C SER A 2 18.36 -21.40 18.99
N SER A 3 17.17 -21.63 19.51
CA SER A 3 16.20 -22.50 18.86
C SER A 3 15.75 -21.81 17.56
N ASN A 4 16.17 -22.33 16.40
CA ASN A 4 15.59 -21.99 15.10
C ASN A 4 14.08 -22.21 15.19
N LYS A 5 13.30 -21.15 15.43
CA LYS A 5 11.85 -21.23 15.32
C LYS A 5 11.55 -21.34 13.84
N ASN A 6 11.00 -22.48 13.45
CA ASN A 6 10.54 -22.66 12.08
C ASN A 6 9.38 -21.68 11.82
N MET A 7 9.34 -21.09 10.62
CA MET A 7 8.28 -20.17 10.17
C MET A 7 6.85 -20.74 10.34
N TYR A 8 6.74 -22.05 10.57
CA TYR A 8 5.50 -22.80 10.72
C TYR A 8 4.87 -22.76 12.13
N ASP A 9 5.60 -22.28 13.14
CA ASP A 9 5.13 -22.23 14.54
C ASP A 9 4.33 -20.95 14.87
N PHE A 10 4.09 -20.10 13.87
CA PHE A 10 3.43 -18.81 14.03
C PHE A 10 1.91 -18.96 14.05
N THR A 11 1.35 -19.36 15.20
CA THR A 11 -0.09 -19.32 15.47
C THR A 11 -0.41 -18.14 16.41
N ARG A 12 -1.25 -17.20 15.94
CA ARG A 12 -1.91 -16.07 16.67
C ARG A 12 -1.16 -15.50 17.88
N THR A 13 -0.53 -14.33 17.75
CA THR A 13 0.49 -13.89 18.73
C THR A 13 0.32 -12.53 19.39
N GLY A 14 -0.72 -11.76 19.07
CA GLY A 14 -1.01 -10.51 19.78
C GLY A 14 -0.06 -9.36 19.43
N GLY A 15 0.47 -9.28 18.21
CA GLY A 15 1.34 -8.15 17.80
C GLY A 15 2.78 -8.22 18.29
N LYS A 16 3.31 -9.42 18.57
CA LYS A 16 4.72 -9.56 19.00
C LYS A 16 5.68 -9.20 17.84
N PRO A 17 6.82 -8.54 18.12
CA PRO A 17 7.85 -8.32 17.12
C PRO A 17 8.52 -9.64 16.73
N CYS A 18 8.81 -9.83 15.44
CA CYS A 18 9.63 -10.94 14.95
C CYS A 18 10.99 -10.44 14.48
N ASN A 19 12.05 -10.91 15.15
CA ASN A 19 13.43 -10.48 14.89
C ASN A 19 14.10 -11.21 13.72
N GLU A 20 13.56 -12.36 13.32
CA GLU A 20 14.10 -13.23 12.26
C GLU A 20 13.31 -13.11 10.95
N CYS A 21 12.25 -12.31 10.93
CA CYS A 21 11.34 -12.20 9.80
C CYS A 21 11.80 -11.11 8.84
N GLU A 22 12.79 -11.44 8.02
CA GLU A 22 13.35 -10.56 6.99
C GLU A 22 12.66 -10.79 5.65
N LEU A 23 12.25 -9.70 5.00
CA LEU A 23 11.62 -9.71 3.68
C LEU A 23 12.51 -8.98 2.69
N ASN A 24 12.84 -9.66 1.60
CA ASN A 24 13.65 -9.15 0.52
C ASN A 24 12.88 -9.24 -0.79
N VAL A 25 12.66 -8.12 -1.47
CA VAL A 25 12.07 -8.08 -2.82
C VAL A 25 13.18 -7.89 -3.84
N VAL A 26 13.23 -8.78 -4.82
CA VAL A 26 14.25 -8.81 -5.86
C VAL A 26 13.69 -8.15 -7.12
N LYS A 27 13.55 -6.82 -7.13
CA LYS A 27 12.92 -6.13 -8.27
C LYS A 27 13.63 -6.40 -9.60
N SER A 28 14.95 -6.59 -9.58
CA SER A 28 15.76 -6.93 -10.77
C SER A 28 15.41 -8.30 -11.39
N SER A 29 14.77 -9.21 -10.66
CA SER A 29 14.36 -10.53 -11.15
C SER A 29 13.25 -10.46 -12.22
N GLN A 30 12.44 -9.40 -12.18
CA GLN A 30 11.48 -9.12 -13.22
C GLN A 30 12.09 -8.07 -14.15
N LYS A 31 12.81 -8.54 -15.17
CA LYS A 31 13.12 -7.69 -16.33
C LYS A 31 11.84 -7.03 -16.83
N LEU A 32 11.97 -5.83 -17.41
CA LEU A 32 10.85 -5.15 -18.06
C LEU A 32 10.18 -6.13 -19.04
N LYS A 33 8.90 -6.40 -18.80
CA LYS A 33 8.09 -7.35 -19.57
C LYS A 33 6.81 -6.66 -20.02
N SER A 34 6.15 -7.22 -21.03
CA SER A 34 4.77 -6.86 -21.35
C SER A 34 3.81 -7.44 -20.31
N ALA A 35 2.74 -6.70 -20.00
CA ALA A 35 1.63 -7.21 -19.22
C ALA A 35 0.29 -6.88 -19.88
N VAL A 36 -0.63 -7.84 -19.83
CA VAL A 36 -2.02 -7.64 -20.23
C VAL A 36 -2.81 -7.16 -19.02
N VAL A 37 -3.55 -6.07 -19.19
CA VAL A 37 -4.41 -5.52 -18.14
C VAL A 37 -5.88 -5.66 -18.50
N ARG A 38 -6.71 -5.92 -17.49
CA ARG A 38 -8.16 -5.94 -17.64
C ARG A 38 -8.83 -5.47 -16.36
N TRP A 39 -9.88 -4.69 -16.49
CA TRP A 39 -10.66 -4.23 -15.35
C TRP A 39 -12.07 -4.83 -15.34
N LYS A 40 -12.71 -4.75 -14.17
CA LYS A 40 -14.09 -5.16 -13.97
C LYS A 40 -14.73 -4.33 -12.87
N SER A 41 -15.93 -3.83 -13.11
CA SER A 41 -16.76 -3.26 -12.05
C SER A 41 -17.39 -4.37 -11.20
N THR A 42 -17.58 -4.08 -9.93
CA THR A 42 -18.18 -4.96 -8.93
C THR A 42 -19.14 -4.16 -8.09
N ASN A 43 -20.06 -4.84 -7.42
CA ASN A 43 -20.95 -4.23 -6.42
C ASN A 43 -20.21 -3.59 -5.23
N LYS A 44 -18.88 -3.77 -5.14
CA LYS A 44 -18.02 -3.21 -4.10
C LYS A 44 -17.00 -2.20 -4.66
N GLY A 45 -17.12 -1.76 -5.91
CA GLY A 45 -16.13 -0.90 -6.57
C GLY A 45 -15.45 -1.63 -7.73
N GLY A 46 -14.15 -1.46 -7.92
CA GLY A 46 -13.44 -2.03 -9.09
C GLY A 46 -12.35 -3.02 -8.75
N VAL A 47 -12.05 -3.90 -9.71
CA VAL A 47 -10.87 -4.76 -9.69
C VAL A 47 -10.13 -4.65 -11.01
N ILE A 48 -8.83 -4.37 -10.96
CA ILE A 48 -7.93 -4.47 -12.11
C ILE A 48 -7.06 -5.71 -11.95
N ARG A 49 -6.88 -6.45 -13.04
CA ARG A 49 -6.07 -7.65 -13.15
C ARG A 49 -4.91 -7.37 -14.09
N ILE A 50 -3.71 -7.72 -13.65
CA ILE A 50 -2.47 -7.54 -14.40
C ILE A 50 -1.84 -8.92 -14.60
N ASN A 51 -1.71 -9.34 -15.84
CA ASN A 51 -1.11 -10.60 -16.21
C ASN A 51 0.21 -10.36 -16.96
N VAL A 52 1.34 -10.65 -16.32
CA VAL A 52 2.67 -10.48 -16.93
C VAL A 52 2.91 -11.59 -17.94
N ILE A 53 3.17 -11.22 -19.20
CA ILE A 53 3.44 -12.16 -20.28
C ILE A 53 4.79 -12.86 -20.03
N GLY A 54 4.84 -14.18 -20.22
CA GLY A 54 6.05 -14.97 -19.97
C GLY A 54 6.42 -15.09 -18.49
N ASN A 55 5.47 -14.87 -17.57
CA ASN A 55 5.70 -15.05 -16.14
C ASN A 55 5.72 -16.54 -15.72
N THR A 56 4.96 -17.39 -16.41
CA THR A 56 4.92 -18.84 -16.19
C THR A 56 6.24 -19.55 -16.49
N GLU A 57 7.15 -18.89 -17.21
CA GLU A 57 8.48 -19.41 -17.56
C GLU A 57 9.57 -18.87 -16.61
N ASN A 58 9.25 -17.88 -15.76
CA ASN A 58 10.20 -17.23 -14.87
C ASN A 58 10.43 -18.10 -13.64
N LYS A 59 11.62 -18.70 -13.54
CA LYS A 59 12.06 -19.46 -12.34
C LYS A 59 12.85 -18.59 -11.36
N ASP A 60 13.01 -17.31 -11.68
CA ASP A 60 13.79 -16.38 -10.88
C ASP A 60 13.07 -16.06 -9.57
N ILE A 61 13.85 -15.99 -8.50
CA ILE A 61 13.37 -15.65 -7.16
C ILE A 61 12.92 -14.20 -7.19
N ASN A 62 11.64 -13.96 -6.89
CA ASN A 62 11.08 -12.61 -6.87
C ASN A 62 11.06 -12.02 -5.46
N ILE A 63 10.89 -12.88 -4.45
CA ILE A 63 10.82 -12.46 -3.06
C ILE A 63 11.40 -13.55 -2.15
N GLY A 64 12.22 -13.14 -1.20
CA GLY A 64 12.72 -13.97 -0.11
C GLY A 64 12.06 -13.55 1.20
N PHE A 65 11.54 -14.49 1.98
CA PHE A 65 11.00 -14.22 3.31
C PHE A 65 11.51 -15.25 4.32
N SER A 66 12.17 -14.79 5.38
CA SER A 66 12.74 -15.65 6.43
C SER A 66 13.62 -16.78 5.88
N ASN A 67 14.49 -16.46 4.92
CA ASN A 67 15.36 -17.41 4.17
C ASN A 67 14.63 -18.43 3.28
N ILE A 68 13.35 -18.19 2.95
CA ILE A 68 12.59 -18.99 1.99
C ILE A 68 12.37 -18.17 0.73
N ASP A 69 12.71 -18.77 -0.41
CA ASP A 69 12.58 -18.13 -1.71
C ASP A 69 11.25 -18.46 -2.38
N PHE A 70 10.63 -17.44 -2.96
CA PHE A 70 9.36 -17.55 -3.65
C PHE A 70 9.41 -16.94 -5.06
N THR A 71 8.66 -17.58 -5.96
CA THR A 71 8.44 -17.12 -7.33
C THR A 71 7.02 -16.59 -7.48
N MET A 72 6.85 -15.53 -8.25
CA MET A 72 5.55 -14.90 -8.51
C MET A 72 4.66 -15.87 -9.27
N ILE A 73 3.42 -16.00 -8.80
CA ILE A 73 2.40 -16.84 -9.42
C ILE A 73 1.12 -16.04 -9.62
N ASP A 74 0.23 -16.55 -10.48
CA ASP A 74 -1.05 -15.92 -10.82
C ASP A 74 -0.90 -14.50 -11.40
N GLN A 75 -2.05 -13.89 -11.68
CA GLN A 75 -2.21 -12.47 -12.00
C GLN A 75 -2.12 -11.61 -10.73
N THR A 76 -1.51 -10.44 -10.85
CA THR A 76 -1.58 -9.39 -9.82
C THR A 76 -2.96 -8.74 -9.85
N ARG A 77 -3.51 -8.41 -8.69
CA ARG A 77 -4.83 -7.80 -8.56
C ARG A 77 -4.76 -6.48 -7.82
N LEU A 78 -5.38 -5.45 -8.37
CA LEU A 78 -5.60 -4.18 -7.71
C LEU A 78 -7.07 -4.10 -7.34
N TYR A 79 -7.35 -3.88 -6.06
CA TYR A 79 -8.69 -3.72 -5.52
C TYR A 79 -8.93 -2.26 -5.15
N PHE A 80 -10.12 -1.74 -5.43
CA PHE A 80 -10.48 -0.34 -5.19
C PHE A 80 -11.75 -0.21 -4.35
N TYR A 81 -11.87 0.90 -3.63
CA TYR A 81 -13.09 1.28 -2.90
C TYR A 81 -13.56 0.23 -1.88
N LYS A 82 -14.86 -0.11 -1.86
CA LYS A 82 -15.47 -1.06 -0.92
C LYS A 82 -14.98 -2.51 -1.14
N ALA A 83 -14.22 -2.80 -2.20
CA ALA A 83 -13.58 -4.09 -2.42
C ALA A 83 -12.38 -4.28 -1.46
N ILE A 84 -11.88 -3.17 -0.90
CA ILE A 84 -10.85 -3.16 0.12
C ILE A 84 -11.53 -3.23 1.49
N ASP A 85 -11.74 -4.45 1.96
CA ASP A 85 -12.31 -4.75 3.26
C ASP A 85 -11.21 -4.75 4.35
N ALA A 86 -10.42 -3.67 4.44
CA ALA A 86 -9.23 -3.61 5.30
C ALA A 86 -8.93 -2.21 5.85
N VAL A 87 -8.56 -2.14 7.14
CA VAL A 87 -8.02 -0.95 7.82
C VAL A 87 -6.64 -1.31 8.36
N ILE A 88 -5.63 -0.50 8.06
CA ILE A 88 -4.24 -0.70 8.46
C ILE A 88 -3.79 0.57 9.20
N ASP A 89 -3.37 0.44 10.46
CA ASP A 89 -2.94 1.55 11.31
C ASP A 89 -3.93 2.74 11.31
N SER A 90 -5.22 2.41 11.46
CA SER A 90 -6.35 3.37 11.41
C SER A 90 -6.54 4.09 10.08
N LYS A 91 -5.86 3.69 9.01
CA LYS A 91 -6.01 4.21 7.66
C LYS A 91 -6.68 3.19 6.77
N THR A 92 -7.58 3.65 5.89
CA THR A 92 -8.20 2.79 4.88
C THR A 92 -7.58 3.06 3.51
N PRO A 93 -6.97 2.08 2.85
CA PRO A 93 -6.33 2.27 1.54
C PRO A 93 -7.35 2.67 0.46
N SER A 94 -6.96 3.53 -0.48
CA SER A 94 -7.74 3.84 -1.69
C SER A 94 -7.64 2.72 -2.73
N CYS A 95 -6.47 2.09 -2.80
CA CYS A 95 -6.18 0.92 -3.63
C CYS A 95 -5.39 -0.10 -2.79
N MET A 96 -5.60 -1.39 -3.05
CA MET A 96 -4.82 -2.48 -2.47
C MET A 96 -4.30 -3.38 -3.59
N ALA A 97 -2.99 -3.41 -3.78
CA ALA A 97 -2.34 -4.38 -4.67
C ALA A 97 -2.15 -5.70 -3.93
N VAL A 98 -2.46 -6.81 -4.61
CA VAL A 98 -2.29 -8.16 -4.11
C VAL A 98 -1.47 -8.95 -5.11
N ILE A 99 -0.27 -9.35 -4.68
CA ILE A 99 0.67 -10.16 -5.45
C ILE A 99 0.84 -11.50 -4.72
N LYS A 100 0.82 -12.59 -5.49
CA LYS A 100 0.97 -13.94 -4.95
C LYS A 100 2.28 -14.55 -5.38
N PHE A 101 2.85 -15.32 -4.48
CA PHE A 101 4.08 -16.06 -4.70
C PHE A 101 3.93 -17.48 -4.15
N GLN A 102 4.80 -18.36 -4.61
CA GLN A 102 4.84 -19.74 -4.18
C GLN A 102 6.27 -20.26 -4.15
N THR A 103 6.55 -21.16 -3.21
CA THR A 103 7.81 -21.90 -3.20
C THR A 103 7.88 -22.88 -4.37
N LYS A 104 9.10 -23.25 -4.76
CA LYS A 104 9.34 -24.21 -5.86
C LYS A 104 8.69 -25.57 -5.63
N ASP A 105 8.64 -26.03 -4.39
CA ASP A 105 8.01 -27.28 -3.96
C ASP A 105 6.47 -27.17 -3.81
N ARG A 106 5.92 -25.97 -3.98
CA ARG A 106 4.48 -25.64 -3.95
C ARG A 106 3.80 -25.85 -2.59
N ASN A 107 4.58 -26.06 -1.53
CA ASN A 107 4.06 -26.29 -0.18
C ASN A 107 3.66 -25.00 0.53
N ILE A 108 4.28 -23.87 0.19
CA ILE A 108 4.03 -22.58 0.83
C ILE A 108 3.53 -21.59 -0.21
N SER A 109 2.38 -20.99 0.06
CA SER A 109 1.88 -19.82 -0.68
C SER A 109 2.13 -18.56 0.14
N LEU A 110 2.56 -17.49 -0.53
CA LEU A 110 2.79 -16.17 0.07
C LEU A 110 1.93 -15.14 -0.64
N LYS A 111 1.22 -14.31 0.12
CA LYS A 111 0.41 -13.20 -0.42
C LYS A 111 0.89 -11.89 0.18
N CYS A 112 1.24 -10.95 -0.67
CA CYS A 112 1.63 -9.60 -0.27
C CYS A 112 0.48 -8.63 -0.57
N TYR A 113 0.06 -7.88 0.45
CA TYR A 113 -0.97 -6.85 0.38
C TYR A 113 -0.29 -5.48 0.53
N ILE A 114 -0.29 -4.70 -0.54
CA ILE A 114 0.43 -3.42 -0.61
C ILE A 114 -0.59 -2.28 -0.72
N PRO A 115 -0.72 -1.43 0.32
CA PRO A 115 -1.72 -0.39 0.34
C PRO A 115 -1.26 0.88 -0.39
N PHE A 116 -2.19 1.51 -1.08
CA PHE A 116 -2.05 2.82 -1.69
C PHE A 116 -3.11 3.77 -1.13
N ILE A 117 -2.74 5.03 -0.90
CA ILE A 117 -3.66 6.10 -0.49
C ILE A 117 -3.62 7.23 -1.50
N THR A 118 -4.76 7.89 -1.68
CA THR A 118 -4.85 9.04 -2.58
C THR A 118 -3.88 10.14 -2.14
N GLY A 119 -3.04 10.62 -3.06
CA GLY A 119 -2.04 11.64 -2.80
C GLY A 119 -1.22 11.97 -4.04
N GLU A 120 -0.33 12.96 -3.93
CA GLU A 120 0.45 13.48 -5.07
C GLU A 120 1.93 13.06 -5.06
N LYS A 121 2.36 12.30 -4.06
CA LYS A 121 3.74 11.82 -3.98
C LYS A 121 4.00 10.82 -5.09
N ILE A 122 5.08 10.98 -5.84
CA ILE A 122 5.47 10.02 -6.87
C ILE A 122 6.40 8.97 -6.26
N THR A 123 6.11 7.69 -6.51
CA THR A 123 6.94 6.52 -6.20
C THR A 123 6.93 5.59 -7.42
N PRO A 124 7.87 4.63 -7.55
CA PRO A 124 7.83 3.68 -8.67
C PRO A 124 6.50 2.92 -8.78
N GLY A 125 5.87 2.63 -7.64
CA GLY A 125 4.53 2.04 -7.61
C GLY A 125 3.45 3.01 -8.09
N THR A 126 3.56 4.29 -7.78
CA THR A 126 2.65 5.35 -8.26
C THR A 126 2.74 5.47 -9.78
N ASP A 127 3.96 5.52 -10.34
CA ASP A 127 4.19 5.62 -11.79
C ASP A 127 3.64 4.41 -12.54
N LEU A 128 3.87 3.22 -12.00
CA LEU A 128 3.33 1.99 -12.58
C LEU A 128 1.80 1.99 -12.56
N LEU A 129 1.18 2.40 -11.44
CA LEU A 129 -0.28 2.52 -11.36
C LEU A 129 -0.81 3.53 -12.37
N HIS A 130 -0.20 4.71 -12.46
CA HIS A 130 -0.59 5.74 -13.40
C HIS A 130 -0.54 5.22 -14.85
N LYS A 131 0.57 4.59 -15.26
CA LYS A 131 0.72 3.95 -16.57
C LYS A 131 -0.35 2.90 -16.85
N ILE A 132 -0.73 2.10 -15.86
CA ILE A 132 -1.82 1.12 -15.98
C ILE A 132 -3.16 1.80 -16.22
N PHE A 133 -3.43 2.91 -15.53
CA PHE A 133 -4.70 3.60 -15.64
C PHE A 133 -4.83 4.38 -16.94
N GLU A 134 -3.78 5.06 -17.40
CA GLU A 134 -3.78 5.71 -18.71
C GLU A 134 -4.09 4.71 -19.82
N GLU A 135 -3.45 3.54 -19.79
CA GLU A 135 -3.73 2.47 -20.76
C GLU A 135 -5.20 2.02 -20.72
N ILE A 136 -5.75 1.80 -19.52
CA ILE A 136 -7.14 1.36 -19.37
C ILE A 136 -8.11 2.44 -19.86
N ILE A 137 -7.91 3.69 -19.48
CA ILE A 137 -8.79 4.80 -19.86
C ILE A 137 -8.76 5.01 -21.37
N GLN A 138 -7.59 4.88 -21.99
CA GLN A 138 -7.42 5.11 -23.41
C GLN A 138 -7.99 3.98 -24.28
N TYR A 139 -7.79 2.72 -23.89
CA TYR A 139 -8.07 1.57 -24.76
C TYR A 139 -9.16 0.63 -24.26
N GLN A 140 -9.56 0.74 -22.99
CA GLN A 140 -10.63 -0.04 -22.37
C GLN A 140 -11.64 0.85 -21.62
N PRO A 141 -12.25 1.88 -22.23
CA PRO A 141 -13.23 2.73 -21.55
C PRO A 141 -14.48 1.96 -21.06
N ASN A 142 -14.77 0.77 -21.61
CA ASN A 142 -15.89 -0.11 -21.21
C ASN A 142 -15.39 -1.49 -20.74
N GLU A 143 -16.11 -2.14 -19.81
CA GLU A 143 -15.70 -3.44 -19.22
C GLU A 143 -15.57 -4.57 -20.27
N ASN A 144 -16.31 -4.46 -21.38
CA ASN A 144 -16.37 -5.46 -22.43
C ASN A 144 -15.32 -5.25 -23.53
N ASP A 145 -14.54 -4.18 -23.47
CA ASP A 145 -13.47 -3.93 -24.44
C ASP A 145 -12.39 -5.02 -24.37
N GLU A 146 -11.62 -5.16 -25.45
CA GLU A 146 -10.53 -6.13 -25.51
C GLU A 146 -9.42 -5.79 -24.50
N PRO A 147 -8.75 -6.78 -23.90
CA PRO A 147 -7.65 -6.52 -22.99
C PRO A 147 -6.53 -5.73 -23.70
N SER A 148 -6.00 -4.71 -23.03
CA SER A 148 -4.87 -3.92 -23.52
C SER A 148 -3.53 -4.44 -22.97
N GLU A 149 -2.46 -4.18 -23.71
CA GLU A 149 -1.10 -4.61 -23.39
C GLU A 149 -0.23 -3.41 -23.07
N ILE A 150 0.37 -3.42 -21.88
CA ILE A 150 1.35 -2.43 -21.45
C ILE A 150 2.75 -3.03 -21.61
N LYS A 151 3.61 -2.32 -22.34
CA LYS A 151 5.02 -2.68 -22.50
C LYS A 151 5.88 -2.11 -21.40
N ASP A 152 7.04 -2.71 -21.18
CA ASP A 152 8.06 -2.22 -20.25
C ASP A 152 7.51 -1.99 -18.84
N VAL A 153 6.94 -3.04 -18.24
CA VAL A 153 6.46 -3.01 -16.86
C VAL A 153 7.21 -3.99 -15.98
N ASN A 154 7.48 -3.56 -14.76
CA ASN A 154 7.94 -4.39 -13.66
C ASN A 154 6.93 -4.31 -12.52
N VAL A 155 6.14 -5.37 -12.34
CA VAL A 155 5.05 -5.40 -11.34
C VAL A 155 5.59 -5.40 -9.91
N LEU A 156 6.85 -5.80 -9.69
CA LEU A 156 7.52 -5.67 -8.39
C LEU A 156 7.77 -4.21 -8.00
N ASN A 157 7.66 -3.24 -8.93
CA ASN A 157 7.67 -1.81 -8.59
C ASN A 157 6.46 -1.40 -7.75
N LEU A 158 5.41 -2.22 -7.68
CA LEU A 158 4.30 -1.99 -6.75
C LEU A 158 4.71 -2.13 -5.29
N PHE A 159 5.86 -2.72 -4.96
CA PHE A 159 6.35 -2.76 -3.57
C PHE A 159 6.93 -1.41 -3.14
N PRO A 160 6.71 -0.97 -1.89
CA PRO A 160 7.32 0.26 -1.39
C PRO A 160 8.85 0.14 -1.37
N GLU A 161 9.53 1.28 -1.48
CA GLU A 161 10.97 1.36 -1.23
C GLU A 161 11.19 1.37 0.29
N GLY A 162 11.51 0.19 0.83
CA GLY A 162 11.62 -0.02 2.28
C GLY A 162 10.26 0.01 3.00
N GLY A 163 10.31 0.24 4.31
CA GLY A 163 9.12 0.31 5.15
C GLY A 163 8.85 -0.95 5.97
N THR A 164 7.78 -0.91 6.76
CA THR A 164 7.41 -1.98 7.69
C THR A 164 6.21 -2.78 7.19
N TYR A 165 6.02 -3.97 7.77
CA TYR A 165 4.92 -4.85 7.42
C TYR A 165 4.52 -5.73 8.61
N TYR A 166 3.27 -6.18 8.54
CA TYR A 166 2.72 -7.23 9.36
C TYR A 166 2.81 -8.57 8.64
N PHE A 167 3.01 -9.67 9.36
CA PHE A 167 2.90 -11.00 8.78
C PHE A 167 2.09 -11.97 9.64
N GLY A 168 1.40 -12.89 8.97
CA GLY A 168 0.65 -13.96 9.59
C GLY A 168 0.80 -15.24 8.76
N ALA A 169 0.87 -16.38 9.43
CA ALA A 169 0.97 -17.68 8.79
C ALA A 169 -0.18 -18.59 9.23
N LYS A 170 -0.63 -19.45 8.33
CA LYS A 170 -1.60 -20.50 8.62
C LYS A 170 -1.07 -21.81 8.07
N SER A 171 -0.89 -22.78 8.96
CA SER A 171 -0.50 -24.14 8.64
C SER A 171 -1.74 -25.03 8.51
N TYR A 172 -1.78 -25.87 7.49
CA TYR A 172 -2.87 -26.81 7.24
C TYR A 172 -2.42 -28.25 7.55
N SER A 173 -3.38 -29.11 7.88
CA SER A 173 -3.11 -30.53 8.20
C SER A 173 -2.51 -31.33 7.04
N ASN A 174 -2.65 -30.85 5.80
CA ASN A 174 -2.09 -31.46 4.60
C ASN A 174 -0.64 -31.02 4.30
N GLY A 175 0.04 -30.35 5.25
CA GLY A 175 1.42 -29.88 5.10
C GLY A 175 1.56 -28.63 4.22
N LYS A 176 0.46 -28.01 3.79
CA LYS A 176 0.50 -26.71 3.11
C LYS A 176 0.51 -25.57 4.12
N HIS A 177 1.10 -24.45 3.70
CA HIS A 177 1.18 -23.25 4.50
C HIS A 177 0.80 -22.02 3.67
N ASP A 178 -0.01 -21.14 4.25
CA ASP A 178 -0.32 -19.83 3.68
C ASP A 178 0.30 -18.75 4.55
N VAL A 179 1.13 -17.91 3.94
CA VAL A 179 1.72 -16.73 4.58
C VAL A 179 1.09 -15.48 3.96
N SER A 180 0.72 -14.52 4.81
CA SER A 180 0.20 -13.22 4.41
C SER A 180 1.09 -12.13 4.96
N ILE A 181 1.56 -11.24 4.08
CA ILE A 181 2.32 -10.04 4.42
C ILE A 181 1.45 -8.83 4.09
N VAL A 182 1.23 -7.96 5.06
CA VAL A 182 0.44 -6.73 4.91
C VAL A 182 1.34 -5.55 5.21
N PHE A 183 1.68 -4.78 4.18
CA PHE A 183 2.49 -3.58 4.35
C PHE A 183 1.69 -2.51 5.09
N ASN A 184 2.34 -1.76 5.98
CA ASN A 184 1.77 -0.55 6.59
C ASN A 184 2.42 0.73 6.06
N THR A 185 3.41 0.60 5.18
CA THR A 185 3.93 1.70 4.36
C THR A 185 3.02 1.91 3.16
N PHE A 186 2.27 3.01 3.20
CA PHE A 186 1.36 3.39 2.11
C PHE A 186 2.13 4.09 1.00
N GLN A 187 1.89 3.65 -0.23
CA GLN A 187 2.28 4.38 -1.43
C GLN A 187 1.16 5.30 -1.89
N ALA A 188 1.43 6.16 -2.85
CA ALA A 188 0.45 7.10 -3.36
C ALA A 188 -0.24 6.58 -4.62
N ILE A 189 -1.49 6.96 -4.79
CA ILE A 189 -2.20 6.90 -6.06
C ILE A 189 -2.68 8.31 -6.37
N LEU A 190 -2.47 8.77 -7.61
CA LEU A 190 -2.77 10.15 -7.99
C LEU A 190 -4.27 10.43 -7.84
N SER A 191 -4.61 11.60 -7.32
CA SER A 191 -6.01 12.02 -7.16
C SER A 191 -6.79 11.98 -8.47
N LYS A 192 -6.16 12.43 -9.56
CA LYS A 192 -6.73 12.39 -10.91
C LYS A 192 -7.03 10.97 -11.38
N ASP A 193 -6.13 10.02 -11.10
CA ASP A 193 -6.35 8.62 -11.45
C ASP A 193 -7.53 8.02 -10.68
N MET A 194 -7.66 8.36 -9.40
CA MET A 194 -8.81 7.93 -8.60
C MET A 194 -10.13 8.49 -9.12
N GLU A 195 -10.18 9.76 -9.53
CA GLU A 195 -11.37 10.38 -10.13
C GLU A 195 -11.77 9.68 -11.43
N ASN A 196 -10.80 9.43 -12.31
CA ASN A 196 -11.03 8.72 -13.57
C ASN A 196 -11.53 7.29 -13.35
N LEU A 197 -10.91 6.54 -12.42
CA LEU A 197 -11.33 5.19 -12.06
C LEU A 197 -12.72 5.16 -11.43
N GLY A 198 -13.06 6.21 -10.68
CA GLY A 198 -14.39 6.38 -10.11
C GLY A 198 -15.47 6.42 -11.20
N THR A 199 -15.22 7.23 -12.24
CA THR A 199 -16.06 7.30 -13.43
C THR A 199 -16.11 5.96 -14.17
N LEU A 200 -14.95 5.32 -14.37
CA LEU A 200 -14.83 4.04 -15.06
C LEU A 200 -15.66 2.92 -14.41
N PHE A 201 -15.63 2.82 -13.07
CA PHE A 201 -16.39 1.79 -12.36
C PHE A 201 -17.86 2.14 -12.11
N GLY A 202 -18.30 3.35 -12.45
CA GLY A 202 -19.66 3.82 -12.20
C GLY A 202 -19.99 3.95 -10.72
N VAL A 203 -19.00 4.32 -9.90
CA VAL A 203 -19.22 4.53 -8.45
C VAL A 203 -19.69 6.00 -8.24
N PRO A 204 -20.78 6.25 -7.49
CA PRO A 204 -21.27 7.60 -7.24
C PRO A 204 -20.27 8.50 -6.50
N GLU A 205 -20.25 9.80 -6.83
CA GLU A 205 -19.22 10.73 -6.33
C GLU A 205 -19.25 10.93 -4.80
N ASP A 206 -20.43 10.83 -4.22
CA ASP A 206 -20.68 10.88 -2.78
C ASP A 206 -20.15 9.65 -2.04
N GLU A 207 -20.05 8.49 -2.69
CA GLU A 207 -19.37 7.30 -2.13
C GLU A 207 -17.84 7.43 -2.13
N PHE A 208 -17.25 8.29 -2.98
CA PHE A 208 -15.80 8.59 -2.95
C PHE A 208 -15.42 9.45 -1.74
N ARG A 209 -16.26 10.44 -1.40
CA ARG A 209 -15.95 11.46 -0.38
C ARG A 209 -16.38 11.02 1.02
N SER A 210 -17.42 10.20 1.14
CA SER A 210 -17.91 9.66 2.41
C SER A 210 -17.13 8.41 2.84
N VAL A 211 -15.84 8.56 3.13
CA VAL A 211 -15.07 7.51 3.83
C VAL A 211 -15.42 7.49 5.32
N SER A 212 -16.71 7.46 5.66
CA SER A 212 -17.18 6.64 6.77
C SER A 212 -17.51 5.27 6.18
N ARG A 213 -16.48 4.59 5.66
CA ARG A 213 -16.60 3.19 5.25
C ARG A 213 -17.15 2.45 6.46
N LEU A 214 -18.25 1.71 6.31
CA LEU A 214 -18.55 0.63 7.26
C LEU A 214 -17.23 -0.08 7.49
N PRO A 215 -16.72 -0.17 8.74
CA PRO A 215 -15.40 -0.68 8.96
C PRO A 215 -15.38 -2.02 8.27
N GLY A 216 -14.57 -2.11 7.21
CA GLY A 216 -14.38 -3.39 6.58
C GLY A 216 -13.94 -4.40 7.64
N ARG A 217 -13.98 -5.71 7.38
CA ARG A 217 -13.39 -6.68 8.32
C ARG A 217 -12.02 -6.17 8.74
N LYS A 218 -11.92 -5.64 9.96
CA LYS A 218 -10.67 -5.09 10.46
C LYS A 218 -9.70 -6.23 10.30
N ILE A 219 -8.62 -6.02 9.54
CA ILE A 219 -7.49 -6.92 9.63
C ILE A 219 -7.17 -6.89 11.11
N ASN A 220 -7.40 -8.02 11.79
CA ASN A 220 -7.20 -8.06 13.22
C ASN A 220 -5.69 -8.11 13.40
N ILE A 221 -5.03 -6.94 13.41
CA ILE A 221 -3.57 -6.82 13.43
C ILE A 221 -3.00 -7.54 14.67
N SER A 222 -3.80 -7.74 15.73
CA SER A 222 -3.44 -8.58 16.88
C SER A 222 -3.20 -10.05 16.50
N ASP A 223 -3.70 -10.53 15.37
CA ASP A 223 -3.44 -11.88 14.87
C ASP A 223 -2.12 -11.98 14.08
N TYR A 224 -1.45 -10.84 13.84
CA TYR A 224 -0.21 -10.74 13.06
C TYR A 224 0.99 -10.40 13.95
N TYR A 225 2.17 -10.76 13.47
CA TYR A 225 3.45 -10.29 14.00
C TYR A 225 3.85 -8.98 13.32
N ILE A 226 4.57 -8.13 14.05
CA ILE A 226 5.17 -6.91 13.50
C ILE A 226 6.61 -7.24 13.08
N ALA A 227 6.98 -6.94 11.84
CA ALA A 227 8.37 -7.10 11.41
C ALA A 227 9.27 -6.12 12.17
N SER A 228 10.33 -6.63 12.80
CA SER A 228 11.32 -5.75 13.45
C SER A 228 12.34 -5.19 12.46
N LYS A 229 12.49 -5.84 11.29
CA LYS A 229 13.36 -5.40 10.20
C LYS A 229 12.51 -4.81 9.07
N PRO A 230 12.92 -3.68 8.47
CA PRO A 230 12.22 -3.13 7.32
C PRO A 230 12.39 -4.04 6.08
N LEU A 231 11.54 -3.83 5.07
CA LEU A 231 11.71 -4.40 3.74
C LEU A 231 13.08 -4.01 3.17
N ILE A 232 13.78 -4.97 2.60
CA ILE A 232 15.04 -4.77 1.87
C ILE A 232 14.77 -4.93 0.38
N GLU A 233 15.28 -3.98 -0.42
CA GLU A 233 15.36 -4.13 -1.87
C GLU A 233 16.73 -4.71 -2.20
N SER A 234 16.77 -5.86 -2.88
CA SER A 234 18.03 -6.43 -3.34
C SER A 234 18.19 -6.32 -4.85
N PHE A 235 19.37 -5.88 -5.26
CA PHE A 235 19.88 -6.05 -6.61
C PHE A 235 20.55 -7.43 -6.68
N THR A 236 20.19 -8.25 -7.66
CA THR A 236 20.87 -9.53 -7.90
C THR A 236 22.33 -9.29 -8.29
N SER A 237 23.21 -9.26 -7.29
CA SER A 237 24.53 -9.89 -7.38
C SER A 237 24.96 -10.29 -5.98
N MET A 238 25.07 -11.59 -5.72
CA MET A 238 26.12 -12.22 -4.89
C MET A 238 25.82 -13.71 -4.80
N GLY A 239 26.01 -14.38 -5.93
CA GLY A 239 26.44 -15.76 -5.93
C GLY A 239 27.95 -15.80 -5.83
N SER A 240 28.50 -15.65 -4.62
CA SER A 240 29.80 -16.23 -4.26
C SER A 240 30.00 -16.21 -2.75
N LYS A 241 30.01 -17.41 -2.16
CA LYS A 241 30.76 -17.66 -0.93
C LYS A 241 32.21 -17.29 -1.21
N SER A 242 32.71 -16.23 -0.58
CA SER A 242 34.12 -15.88 -0.57
C SER A 242 34.53 -15.58 0.87
N THR A 243 34.99 -16.63 1.54
CA THR A 243 36.00 -16.55 2.60
C THR A 243 37.16 -15.66 2.16
N GLY A 244 37.52 -14.68 2.98
CA GLY A 244 38.79 -13.96 2.86
C GLY A 244 38.62 -12.45 2.87
N ASN A 245 39.16 -11.83 3.93
CA ASN A 245 39.35 -10.39 4.09
C ASN A 245 39.84 -9.75 2.79
N ASN A 246 39.00 -8.95 2.15
CA ASN A 246 39.37 -7.82 1.31
C ASN A 246 38.11 -6.96 1.15
N GLU A 247 38.08 -5.88 1.91
CA GLU A 247 37.07 -4.83 1.82
C GLU A 247 37.15 -4.22 0.42
N ILE A 248 36.10 -4.40 -0.38
CA ILE A 248 35.93 -3.62 -1.61
C ILE A 248 35.37 -2.26 -1.17
N TYR A 249 36.24 -1.27 -1.06
CA TYR A 249 35.84 0.13 -0.90
C TYR A 249 35.36 0.63 -2.27
N ILE A 250 34.04 0.72 -2.44
CA ILE A 250 33.44 1.43 -3.57
C ILE A 250 33.24 2.87 -3.10
N ASP A 251 34.13 3.74 -3.55
CA ASP A 251 34.02 5.18 -3.34
C ASP A 251 32.87 5.73 -4.18
N CYS A 252 31.70 5.85 -3.56
CA CYS A 252 30.53 6.49 -4.14
C CYS A 252 30.53 7.99 -3.80
N HIS A 253 31.52 8.75 -4.25
CA HIS A 253 31.34 10.19 -4.39
C HIS A 253 30.55 10.44 -5.68
N PRO A 254 29.32 11.01 -5.61
CA PRO A 254 28.57 11.33 -6.80
C PRO A 254 29.26 12.46 -7.56
N VAL A 255 29.65 12.19 -8.80
CA VAL A 255 30.14 13.22 -9.71
C VAL A 255 28.93 13.95 -10.29
N GLY A 256 28.66 15.14 -9.76
CA GLY A 256 27.77 16.13 -10.39
C GLY A 256 26.32 16.13 -9.92
N VAL A 257 26.08 16.33 -8.61
CA VAL A 257 24.78 16.78 -8.11
C VAL A 257 25.03 18.06 -7.33
N ASP A 258 24.47 19.18 -7.79
CA ASP A 258 24.46 20.44 -7.05
C ASP A 258 23.83 20.20 -5.66
N ASP A 259 24.43 20.80 -4.64
CA ASP A 259 24.26 20.53 -3.19
C ASP A 259 22.88 20.85 -2.57
N GLU A 260 21.76 20.87 -3.33
CA GLU A 260 20.46 21.33 -2.78
C GLU A 260 19.30 20.32 -2.74
N ASP A 261 19.40 19.10 -3.26
CA ASP A 261 18.29 18.14 -3.20
C ASP A 261 18.64 16.86 -2.42
N GLU A 262 18.51 16.92 -1.08
CA GLU A 262 18.45 15.71 -0.25
C GLU A 262 17.21 14.88 -0.62
N GLN A 263 17.41 13.61 -1.02
CA GLN A 263 16.34 12.62 -1.07
C GLN A 263 15.85 12.30 0.35
N VAL A 264 14.92 13.10 0.85
CA VAL A 264 14.31 12.88 2.15
C VAL A 264 13.23 11.81 2.04
N THR A 265 13.53 10.59 2.51
CA THR A 265 12.49 9.63 2.90
C THR A 265 11.88 10.08 4.23
N VAL A 266 10.99 11.08 4.17
CA VAL A 266 10.37 11.64 5.37
C VAL A 266 9.41 10.62 6.00
N LYS A 267 9.64 10.29 7.28
CA LYS A 267 8.54 9.96 8.19
C LYS A 267 7.55 11.11 8.13
N TYR A 268 6.30 10.81 7.77
CA TYR A 268 5.26 11.83 7.63
C TYR A 268 5.22 12.73 8.85
N ASP A 269 5.48 14.02 8.64
CA ASP A 269 5.55 15.02 9.70
C ASP A 269 4.11 15.35 10.15
N GLU A 270 3.73 14.87 11.32
CA GLU A 270 2.39 15.05 11.94
C GLU A 270 2.05 16.54 12.20
N GLY A 271 3.02 17.45 12.04
CA GLY A 271 2.90 18.87 12.36
C GLY A 271 1.93 19.67 11.48
N ASN A 272 1.79 19.35 10.18
CA ASN A 272 0.99 20.18 9.27
C ASN A 272 -0.51 19.82 9.26
N ALA A 273 -0.87 18.57 9.58
CA ALA A 273 -2.26 18.16 9.71
C ALA A 273 -2.91 18.73 10.99
N SER A 274 -2.15 18.82 12.10
CA SER A 274 -2.64 19.38 13.35
C SER A 274 -2.91 20.88 13.27
N ARG A 275 -2.09 21.65 12.53
CA ARG A 275 -2.31 23.09 12.31
C ARG A 275 -3.61 23.39 11.56
N ARG A 276 -3.94 22.63 10.50
CA ARG A 276 -5.21 22.82 9.76
C ARG A 276 -6.44 22.46 10.59
N GLN A 277 -6.38 21.39 11.39
CA GLN A 277 -7.46 21.04 12.31
C GLN A 277 -7.64 22.08 13.43
N THR A 278 -6.54 22.63 13.95
CA THR A 278 -6.57 23.66 14.99
C THR A 278 -7.15 24.97 14.45
N GLN A 279 -6.83 25.36 13.21
CA GLN A 279 -7.42 26.53 12.54
C GLN A 279 -8.93 26.38 12.32
N LEU A 280 -9.40 25.20 11.87
CA LEU A 280 -10.83 24.95 11.70
C LEU A 280 -11.59 24.98 13.04
N LEU A 281 -11.00 24.42 14.10
CA LEU A 281 -11.58 24.46 15.44
C LEU A 281 -11.65 25.90 15.99
N PHE A 282 -10.63 26.72 15.72
CA PHE A 282 -10.62 28.13 16.11
C PHE A 282 -11.68 28.96 15.37
N ILE A 283 -11.87 28.72 14.06
CA ILE A 283 -12.92 29.37 13.26
C ILE A 283 -14.31 28.98 13.79
N LEU A 284 -14.54 27.70 14.09
CA LEU A 284 -15.80 27.22 14.67
C LEU A 284 -16.10 27.92 16.01
N LEU A 285 -15.08 28.05 16.86
CA LEU A 285 -15.22 28.65 18.20
C LEU A 285 -15.53 30.15 18.12
N MET A 286 -14.88 30.87 17.19
CA MET A 286 -15.21 32.27 16.88
C MET A 286 -16.65 32.44 16.40
N LEU A 287 -17.13 31.54 15.54
CA LEU A 287 -18.49 31.61 15.00
C LEU A 287 -19.55 31.36 16.10
N LEU A 288 -19.30 30.38 16.98
CA LEU A 288 -20.15 30.14 18.15
C LEU A 288 -20.16 31.33 19.12
N PHE A 289 -19.01 31.98 19.32
CA PHE A 289 -18.91 33.16 20.17
C PHE A 289 -19.74 34.33 19.63
N VAL A 290 -19.71 34.57 18.30
CA VAL A 290 -20.54 35.60 17.67
C VAL A 290 -22.03 35.31 17.85
N ILE A 291 -22.45 34.06 17.66
CA ILE A 291 -23.85 33.64 17.90
C ILE A 291 -24.25 33.89 19.36
N PHE A 292 -23.38 33.54 20.30
CA PHE A 292 -23.64 33.74 21.72
C PHE A 292 -23.81 35.22 22.09
N VAL A 293 -22.94 36.10 21.56
CA VAL A 293 -23.06 37.55 21.78
C VAL A 293 -24.36 38.09 21.18
N MET A 294 -24.76 37.62 19.98
CA MET A 294 -26.03 38.01 19.36
C MET A 294 -27.24 37.60 20.20
N ILE A 295 -27.23 36.41 20.81
CA ILE A 295 -28.30 35.95 21.70
C ILE A 295 -28.39 36.84 22.95
N ILE A 296 -27.25 37.21 23.54
CA ILE A 296 -27.23 38.12 24.70
C ILE A 296 -27.80 39.48 24.34
N LEU A 297 -27.35 40.08 23.24
CA LEU A 297 -27.81 41.39 22.78
C LEU A 297 -29.31 41.38 22.44
N TYR A 298 -29.79 40.31 21.82
CA TYR A 298 -31.22 40.13 21.56
C TYR A 298 -32.00 39.98 22.86
N GLY A 299 -31.50 39.17 23.80
CA GLY A 299 -32.14 38.96 25.10
C GLY A 299 -32.21 40.23 25.95
N THR A 300 -31.13 41.02 26.01
CA THR A 300 -31.13 42.30 26.73
C THR A 300 -32.05 43.32 26.07
N ASN A 301 -32.05 43.42 24.73
CA ASN A 301 -32.97 44.30 24.02
C ASN A 301 -34.44 43.90 24.25
N TYR A 302 -34.75 42.60 24.23
CA TYR A 302 -36.09 42.09 24.54
C TYR A 302 -36.52 42.44 25.97
N VAL A 303 -35.63 42.28 26.96
CA VAL A 303 -35.92 42.62 28.36
C VAL A 303 -36.11 44.13 28.54
N ILE A 304 -35.29 44.97 27.90
CA ILE A 304 -35.44 46.43 27.94
C ILE A 304 -36.78 46.84 27.34
N GLN A 305 -37.15 46.32 26.16
CA GLN A 305 -38.43 46.63 25.53
C GLN A 305 -39.64 46.15 26.36
N LYS A 306 -39.51 45.04 27.09
CA LYS A 306 -40.61 44.46 27.85
C LYS A 306 -40.82 45.08 29.23
N TYR A 307 -39.76 45.63 29.85
CA TYR A 307 -39.81 46.08 31.25
C TYR A 307 -39.39 47.53 31.48
N MET A 308 -38.88 48.23 30.47
CA MET A 308 -38.53 49.66 30.57
C MET A 308 -39.31 50.56 29.59
N THR A 309 -40.31 50.01 28.90
CA THR A 309 -41.32 50.77 28.14
C THR A 309 -42.68 50.53 28.77
#